data_AF-A0A923IUC2-F1
#
_entry.id   AF-A0A923IUC2-F1
#
_cell.length_a   1.000
_cell.length_b   1.000
_cell.length_c   1.000
_cell.angle_alpha   90.00
_cell.angle_beta   90.00
_cell.angle_gamma   90.00
#
_symmetry.space_group_name_H-M   'P 1'
#
loop_
_entity.id
_entity.type
_entity.pdbx_description
1 polymer ?
#
loop_
_entity_poly.entity_id
_entity_poly.type
_entity_poly.pdbx_seq_one_letter_code
_entity_poly.pdbx_strand_id
1 'polypeptide(L)'
;MTQTQTFSIQSIFSAIGQYDRYAIFNFLRGSAAFETYGGTVYGYIIYLPSERARLKQEMEAGNTSSDDGTIFLDGALQDKEKNQRLLTKGFLSTDIASINIMDLGPIKNQYDETNVKEIPNTINIDFHPEFLSGEKMLLHVFRLKLKEGIPLIPDEVRRYYGLQLLLEPEQVTDENKVNILTDPATGKYYDDVLITILSSFVEADREGSPFRYALNNALSNRRKTRVAYICRHLGIALKHIDKLRIENIGAWQELMTLVYRFEPETLTCWGWTHHVYWDFERFIHIYLRHYKKFLINESSKGQGTGFLYTIKNIRRIINIVLDANKVAIEERLKAGKGFHLQNDKGHYFNGNYYSIKIDPDGRLMQFHPQDNA
;
A
#
# COMPACT_ATOMS: atom_id res chain seq x y z
N MET A 1 3.82 -51.15 17.54
CA MET A 1 3.09 -50.00 18.11
C MET A 1 3.47 -48.78 17.31
N THR A 2 2.73 -48.46 16.26
CA THR A 2 2.91 -47.23 15.47
C THR A 2 2.24 -46.12 16.26
N GLN A 3 3.03 -45.29 16.95
CA GLN A 3 2.49 -44.04 17.47
C GLN A 3 2.05 -43.21 16.26
N THR A 4 0.75 -43.04 16.09
CA THR A 4 0.20 -42.03 15.20
C THR A 4 0.64 -40.70 15.79
N GLN A 5 1.64 -40.07 15.17
CA GLN A 5 2.12 -38.77 15.61
C GLN A 5 1.01 -37.76 15.33
N THR A 6 0.24 -37.43 16.36
CA THR A 6 -0.82 -36.42 16.26
C THR A 6 -0.15 -35.06 16.16
N PHE A 7 -0.41 -34.33 15.07
CA PHE A 7 0.03 -32.96 14.94
C PHE A 7 -0.86 -32.05 15.79
N SER A 8 -0.23 -31.10 16.49
CA SER A 8 -0.90 -30.04 17.25
C SER A 8 -0.63 -28.69 16.60
N ILE A 9 -1.46 -27.68 16.88
CA ILE A 9 -1.21 -26.33 16.33
C ILE A 9 0.16 -25.81 16.77
N GLN A 10 0.55 -26.02 18.03
CA GLN A 10 1.82 -25.57 18.58
C GLN A 10 3.02 -26.23 17.87
N SER A 11 2.94 -27.53 17.62
CA SER A 11 4.03 -28.25 16.94
C SER A 11 4.15 -27.84 15.47
N ILE A 12 3.03 -27.60 14.78
CA ILE A 12 3.02 -27.08 13.41
C ILE A 12 3.56 -25.64 13.37
N PHE A 13 3.14 -24.79 14.31
CA PHE A 13 3.63 -23.41 14.40
C PHE A 13 5.13 -23.36 14.65
N SER A 14 5.62 -24.12 15.61
CA SER A 14 7.05 -24.19 15.95
C SER A 14 7.90 -24.71 14.78
N ALA A 15 7.45 -25.75 14.07
CA ALA A 15 8.23 -26.32 12.98
C ALA A 15 8.17 -25.51 11.68
N ILE A 16 7.02 -24.90 11.37
CA ILE A 16 6.72 -24.40 10.02
C ILE A 16 6.10 -23.00 10.08
N GLY A 17 5.07 -22.82 10.90
CA GLY A 17 4.23 -21.62 10.90
C GLY A 17 4.97 -20.34 11.27
N GLN A 18 5.87 -20.38 12.26
CA GLN A 18 6.65 -19.20 12.69
C GLN A 18 7.56 -18.65 11.58
N TYR A 19 7.93 -19.48 10.60
CA TYR A 19 8.81 -19.12 9.50
C TYR A 19 8.07 -18.83 8.18
N ASP A 20 6.72 -18.85 8.21
CA ASP A 20 5.87 -18.65 7.03
C ASP A 20 6.25 -19.56 5.85
N ARG A 21 6.58 -20.82 6.15
CA ARG A 21 7.02 -21.80 5.15
C ARG A 21 5.85 -22.31 4.33
N TYR A 22 6.11 -22.51 3.05
CA TYR A 22 5.22 -23.28 2.19
C TYR A 22 5.22 -24.74 2.63
N ALA A 23 4.04 -25.31 2.85
CA ALA A 23 3.90 -26.67 3.36
C ALA A 23 2.92 -27.48 2.52
N ILE A 24 3.17 -28.79 2.45
CA ILE A 24 2.33 -29.79 1.82
C ILE A 24 1.77 -30.69 2.93
N PHE A 25 0.46 -30.72 3.07
CA PHE A 25 -0.25 -31.52 4.07
C PHE A 25 -0.91 -32.72 3.40
N ASN A 26 -0.64 -33.92 3.91
CA ASN A 26 -1.34 -35.13 3.51
C ASN A 26 -2.32 -35.52 4.60
N PHE A 27 -3.55 -35.86 4.22
CA PHE A 27 -4.60 -36.20 5.19
C PHE A 27 -4.72 -37.70 5.42
N LEU A 28 -5.18 -38.07 6.61
CA LEU A 28 -5.55 -39.43 6.97
C LEU A 28 -6.71 -39.91 6.08
N ARG A 29 -6.61 -41.12 5.53
CA ARG A 29 -7.70 -41.68 4.72
C ARG A 29 -8.97 -41.82 5.57
N GLY A 30 -10.08 -41.28 5.07
CA GLY A 30 -11.38 -41.30 5.77
C GLY A 30 -11.57 -40.16 6.77
N SER A 31 -10.66 -39.18 6.85
CA SER A 31 -10.87 -37.96 7.63
C SER A 31 -11.81 -36.98 6.92
N ALA A 32 -12.41 -36.07 7.67
CA ALA A 32 -13.29 -35.04 7.11
C ALA A 32 -12.55 -34.14 6.10
N ALA A 33 -11.28 -33.81 6.39
CA ALA A 33 -10.43 -33.08 5.45
C ALA A 33 -10.15 -33.87 4.17
N PHE A 34 -9.92 -35.20 4.27
CA PHE A 34 -9.68 -36.04 3.10
C PHE A 34 -10.89 -36.08 2.16
N GLU A 35 -12.10 -36.21 2.71
CA GLU A 35 -13.34 -36.21 1.92
C GLU A 35 -13.63 -34.84 1.28
N THR A 36 -13.33 -33.76 2.00
CA THR A 36 -13.65 -32.40 1.55
C THR A 36 -12.65 -31.90 0.51
N TYR A 37 -11.36 -32.07 0.76
CA TYR A 37 -10.28 -31.44 -0.01
C TYR A 37 -9.56 -32.43 -0.93
N GLY A 38 -9.57 -33.73 -0.60
CA GLY A 38 -8.80 -34.77 -1.27
C GLY A 38 -7.61 -35.23 -0.43
N GLY A 39 -6.71 -36.02 -0.99
CA GLY A 39 -5.60 -36.61 -0.23
C GLY A 39 -4.50 -35.64 0.22
N THR A 40 -4.31 -34.54 -0.51
CA THR A 40 -3.18 -33.62 -0.31
C THR A 40 -3.60 -32.19 -0.59
N VAL A 41 -3.18 -31.27 0.27
CA VAL A 41 -3.29 -29.82 0.07
C VAL A 41 -1.93 -29.15 0.32
N TYR A 42 -1.72 -27.98 -0.26
CA TYR A 42 -0.43 -27.30 -0.18
C TYR A 42 -0.60 -25.78 -0.30
N GLY A 43 0.17 -25.03 0.48
CA GLY A 43 -0.05 -23.60 0.67
C GLY A 43 0.74 -22.98 1.82
N TYR A 44 0.44 -21.72 2.12
CA TYR A 44 0.92 -21.01 3.31
C TYR A 44 -0.12 -21.05 4.42
N ILE A 45 0.32 -21.30 5.65
CA ILE A 45 -0.59 -21.25 6.81
C ILE A 45 -0.96 -19.80 7.11
N ILE A 46 -2.24 -19.55 7.31
CA ILE A 46 -2.75 -18.23 7.70
C ILE A 46 -2.98 -18.24 9.20
N TYR A 47 -2.35 -17.29 9.89
CA TYR A 47 -2.60 -17.01 11.30
C TYR A 47 -3.28 -15.66 11.45
N LEU A 48 -4.17 -15.55 12.43
CA LEU A 48 -4.64 -14.25 12.87
C LEU A 48 -3.54 -13.56 13.70
N PRO A 49 -3.48 -12.21 13.74
CA PRO A 49 -2.60 -11.46 14.63
C PRO A 49 -2.64 -11.95 16.09
N SER A 50 -3.84 -12.06 16.68
CA SER A 50 -4.02 -12.53 18.06
C SER A 50 -3.58 -13.99 18.25
N GLU A 51 -3.86 -14.85 17.29
CA GLU A 51 -3.48 -16.26 17.31
C GLU A 51 -1.96 -16.43 17.25
N ARG A 52 -1.28 -15.71 16.34
CA ARG A 52 0.18 -15.76 16.21
C ARG A 52 0.87 -15.27 17.49
N ALA A 53 0.38 -14.18 18.08
CA ALA A 53 0.89 -13.65 19.33
C ALA A 53 0.72 -14.66 20.49
N ARG A 54 -0.47 -15.29 20.59
CA ARG A 54 -0.74 -16.33 21.60
C ARG A 54 0.20 -17.54 21.43
N LEU A 55 0.31 -18.08 20.22
CA LEU A 55 1.17 -19.25 19.96
C LEU A 55 2.64 -18.96 20.24
N LYS A 56 3.09 -17.73 19.99
CA LYS A 56 4.45 -17.29 20.32
C LYS A 56 4.67 -17.24 21.84
N GLN A 57 3.74 -16.64 22.59
CA GLN A 57 3.81 -16.60 24.05
C GLN A 57 3.79 -18.00 24.68
N GLU A 58 2.96 -18.92 24.16
CA GLU A 58 2.93 -20.31 24.59
C GLU A 58 4.27 -21.02 24.34
N MET A 59 4.87 -20.79 23.17
CA MET A 59 6.16 -21.37 22.79
C MET A 59 7.32 -20.82 23.65
N GLU A 60 7.33 -19.52 23.95
CA GLU A 60 8.30 -18.88 24.84
C GLU A 60 8.16 -19.35 26.30
N ALA A 61 6.93 -19.64 26.75
CA ALA A 61 6.65 -20.20 28.07
C ALA A 61 7.01 -21.70 28.17
N GLY A 62 7.46 -22.34 27.09
CA GLY A 62 7.74 -23.77 27.04
C GLY A 62 6.50 -24.64 27.15
N ASN A 63 5.32 -24.07 26.92
CA ASN A 63 4.07 -24.80 27.02
C ASN A 63 3.88 -25.65 25.75
N THR A 64 3.79 -26.96 25.92
CA THR A 64 3.65 -27.94 24.84
C THR A 64 2.25 -28.55 24.87
N SER A 65 1.22 -27.73 25.13
CA SER A 65 -0.16 -28.20 25.01
C SER A 65 -0.37 -28.75 23.60
N SER A 66 -0.94 -29.94 23.52
CA SER A 66 -1.18 -30.66 22.27
C SER A 66 -2.61 -30.39 21.84
N ASP A 67 -2.90 -29.12 21.56
CA ASP A 67 -4.25 -28.68 21.24
C ASP A 67 -4.57 -29.00 19.78
N ASP A 68 -5.73 -29.62 19.57
CA ASP A 68 -6.30 -29.73 18.24
C ASP A 68 -6.97 -28.41 17.86
N GLY A 69 -6.77 -27.96 16.63
CA GLY A 69 -7.57 -26.87 16.13
C GLY A 69 -7.46 -26.68 14.64
N THR A 70 -8.11 -25.61 14.18
CA THR A 70 -8.36 -25.36 12.77
C THR A 70 -7.20 -24.62 12.13
N ILE A 71 -6.70 -25.15 11.03
CA ILE A 71 -5.63 -24.57 10.21
C ILE A 71 -6.28 -23.97 8.97
N PHE A 72 -6.07 -22.67 8.79
CA PHE A 72 -6.43 -21.96 7.57
C PHE A 72 -5.24 -21.94 6.62
N LEU A 73 -5.50 -22.12 5.34
CA LEU A 73 -4.44 -22.25 4.33
C LEU A 73 -4.72 -21.37 3.12
N ASP A 74 -3.75 -20.54 2.76
CA ASP A 74 -3.67 -19.92 1.44
C ASP A 74 -3.18 -20.96 0.43
N GLY A 75 -4.15 -21.72 -0.09
CA GLY A 75 -3.93 -22.90 -0.93
C GLY A 75 -3.70 -22.56 -2.40
N ALA A 76 -2.93 -23.41 -3.08
CA ALA A 76 -2.65 -23.30 -4.51
C ALA A 76 -3.26 -24.46 -5.32
N LEU A 77 -4.41 -25.00 -4.90
CA LEU A 77 -5.12 -26.02 -5.66
C LEU A 77 -5.68 -25.45 -6.98
N GLN A 78 -5.89 -26.29 -7.97
CA GLN A 78 -6.56 -25.87 -9.22
C GLN A 78 -8.06 -25.60 -9.02
N ASP A 79 -8.68 -26.29 -8.06
CA ASP A 79 -10.09 -26.12 -7.71
C ASP A 79 -10.28 -24.88 -6.83
N LYS A 80 -10.90 -23.85 -7.41
CA LYS A 80 -11.13 -22.55 -6.76
C LYS A 80 -12.07 -22.66 -5.55
N GLU A 81 -13.08 -23.52 -5.60
CA GLU A 81 -14.01 -23.66 -4.47
C GLU A 81 -13.32 -24.31 -3.27
N LYS A 82 -12.51 -25.34 -3.52
CA LYS A 82 -11.73 -26.00 -2.47
C LYS A 82 -10.71 -25.04 -1.86
N ASN A 83 -9.99 -24.26 -2.65
CA ASN A 83 -9.10 -23.21 -2.12
C ASN A 83 -9.86 -22.19 -1.28
N GLN A 84 -11.04 -21.73 -1.73
CA GLN A 84 -11.83 -20.78 -0.95
C GLN A 84 -12.30 -21.37 0.38
N ARG A 85 -12.59 -22.68 0.43
CA ARG A 85 -12.92 -23.38 1.67
C ARG A 85 -11.70 -23.53 2.60
N LEU A 86 -10.50 -23.78 2.07
CA LEU A 86 -9.27 -23.79 2.86
C LEU A 86 -9.00 -22.43 3.52
N LEU A 87 -9.32 -21.33 2.84
CA LEU A 87 -9.21 -19.97 3.36
C LEU A 87 -10.25 -19.65 4.45
N THR A 88 -11.47 -20.18 4.33
CA THR A 88 -12.62 -19.74 5.16
C THR A 88 -13.03 -20.72 6.26
N LYS A 89 -12.86 -22.02 6.04
CA LYS A 89 -13.24 -23.10 6.97
C LYS A 89 -12.04 -23.87 7.50
N GLY A 90 -10.95 -23.93 6.74
CA GLY A 90 -9.74 -24.66 7.14
C GLY A 90 -9.95 -26.17 7.30
N PHE A 91 -9.03 -26.82 8.01
CA PHE A 91 -9.06 -28.23 8.39
C PHE A 91 -8.47 -28.45 9.78
N LEU A 92 -8.80 -29.55 10.44
CA LEU A 92 -8.29 -29.85 11.79
C LEU A 92 -6.86 -30.40 11.75
N SER A 93 -6.04 -30.04 12.74
CA SER A 93 -4.68 -30.58 12.88
C SER A 93 -4.65 -32.09 13.08
N THR A 94 -5.67 -32.68 13.69
CA THR A 94 -5.83 -34.12 13.87
C THR A 94 -6.07 -34.90 12.57
N ASP A 95 -6.54 -34.25 11.51
CA ASP A 95 -6.77 -34.90 10.22
C ASP A 95 -5.47 -35.13 9.42
N ILE A 96 -4.34 -34.59 9.88
CA ILE A 96 -3.04 -34.62 9.18
C ILE A 96 -2.34 -35.96 9.41
N ALA A 97 -1.96 -36.62 8.33
CA ALA A 97 -1.10 -37.80 8.33
C ALA A 97 0.39 -37.46 8.26
N SER A 98 0.76 -36.47 7.43
CA SER A 98 2.15 -36.01 7.31
C SER A 98 2.23 -34.59 6.75
N ILE A 99 3.32 -33.90 7.10
CA ILE A 99 3.63 -32.56 6.58
C ILE A 99 5.00 -32.61 5.91
N ASN A 100 5.06 -32.19 4.64
CA ASN A 100 6.31 -32.04 3.89
C ASN A 100 6.59 -30.56 3.67
N ILE A 101 7.84 -30.18 3.89
CA ILE A 101 8.35 -28.83 3.63
C ILE A 101 9.58 -28.93 2.75
N MET A 102 9.77 -27.93 1.89
CA MET A 102 11.02 -27.80 1.15
C MET A 102 12.09 -27.24 2.09
N ASP A 103 13.22 -27.93 2.20
CA ASP A 103 14.36 -27.45 2.98
C ASP A 103 15.13 -26.39 2.19
N LEU A 104 14.75 -25.13 2.41
CA LEU A 104 15.41 -23.95 1.82
C LEU A 104 16.54 -23.40 2.71
N GLY A 105 16.97 -24.13 3.75
CA GLY A 105 17.96 -23.67 4.72
C GLY A 105 17.38 -22.78 5.83
N PRO A 106 18.22 -22.02 6.56
CA PRO A 106 17.78 -21.20 7.68
C PRO A 106 16.99 -19.97 7.19
N ILE A 107 15.67 -20.07 7.25
CA ILE A 107 14.76 -18.94 7.00
C ILE A 107 14.61 -18.16 8.31
N LYS A 108 14.91 -16.86 8.27
CA LYS A 108 14.65 -15.94 9.39
C LYS A 108 13.15 -15.76 9.57
N ASN A 109 12.69 -15.73 10.82
CA ASN A 109 11.32 -15.35 11.14
C ASN A 109 11.10 -13.87 10.76
N GLN A 110 10.35 -13.62 9.70
CA GLN A 110 10.06 -12.26 9.24
C GLN A 110 9.17 -11.48 10.21
N TYR A 111 8.38 -12.17 11.04
CA TYR A 111 7.53 -11.53 12.04
C TYR A 111 8.36 -10.88 13.17
N ASP A 112 9.53 -11.44 13.48
CA ASP A 112 10.43 -10.94 14.53
C ASP A 112 11.51 -9.99 13.99
N GLU A 113 11.59 -9.81 12.67
CA GLU A 113 12.57 -8.92 12.05
C GLU A 113 12.23 -7.46 12.35
N THR A 114 13.21 -6.73 12.87
CA THR A 114 13.10 -5.32 13.27
C THR A 114 13.89 -4.38 12.37
N ASN A 115 14.76 -4.93 11.51
CA ASN A 115 15.52 -4.17 10.53
C ASN A 115 14.68 -3.82 9.30
N VAL A 116 15.23 -2.97 8.44
CA VAL A 116 14.62 -2.64 7.14
C VAL A 116 14.55 -3.91 6.29
N LYS A 117 13.33 -4.28 5.90
CA LYS A 117 12.97 -5.41 5.06
C LYS A 117 13.01 -5.04 3.58
N GLU A 118 13.23 -6.07 2.77
CA GLU A 118 13.07 -6.01 1.33
C GLU A 118 11.76 -6.69 0.90
N ILE A 119 11.22 -6.26 -0.24
CA ILE A 119 10.07 -6.93 -0.85
C ILE A 119 10.63 -8.16 -1.59
N PRO A 120 10.23 -9.40 -1.20
CA PRO A 120 10.75 -10.62 -1.80
C PRO A 120 10.45 -10.65 -3.31
N ASN A 121 11.29 -11.38 -4.06
CA ASN A 121 11.14 -11.59 -5.51
C ASN A 121 11.07 -10.28 -6.33
N THR A 122 11.76 -9.23 -5.89
CA THR A 122 11.86 -7.98 -6.66
C THR A 122 12.83 -8.15 -7.83
N ILE A 123 12.32 -7.99 -9.05
CA ILE A 123 13.14 -7.83 -10.25
C ILE A 123 13.27 -6.33 -10.54
N ASN A 124 14.50 -5.84 -10.57
CA ASN A 124 14.79 -4.48 -10.99
C ASN A 124 14.98 -4.45 -12.51
N ILE A 125 14.22 -3.60 -13.18
CA ILE A 125 14.34 -3.35 -14.62
C ILE A 125 14.79 -1.90 -14.76
N ASP A 126 15.99 -1.71 -15.30
CA ASP A 126 16.50 -0.38 -15.59
C ASP A 126 15.82 0.16 -16.85
N PHE A 127 15.28 1.36 -16.76
CA PHE A 127 14.55 2.03 -17.83
C PHE A 127 15.10 3.43 -18.04
N HIS A 128 15.59 3.69 -19.25
CA HIS A 128 16.16 4.97 -19.65
C HIS A 128 15.26 5.61 -20.70
N PRO A 129 14.33 6.50 -20.31
CA PRO A 129 13.38 7.12 -21.23
C PRO A 129 13.98 8.29 -22.00
N GLU A 130 15.14 8.12 -22.64
CA GLU A 130 15.89 9.22 -23.28
C GLU A 130 15.13 9.90 -24.44
N PHE A 131 14.00 9.34 -24.89
CA PHE A 131 13.21 9.85 -26.01
C PHE A 131 11.71 9.97 -25.72
N LEU A 132 11.28 9.90 -24.46
CA LEU A 132 9.87 9.94 -24.10
C LEU A 132 9.49 11.29 -23.46
N SER A 133 8.56 12.02 -24.09
CA SER A 133 7.90 13.17 -23.44
C SER A 133 6.95 12.64 -22.37
N GLY A 134 7.26 12.96 -21.12
CA GLY A 134 6.45 12.58 -19.96
C GLY A 134 5.01 13.11 -20.06
N GLU A 135 4.83 14.30 -20.61
CA GLU A 135 3.53 14.93 -20.86
C GLU A 135 2.69 14.13 -21.84
N LYS A 136 3.27 13.76 -22.99
CA LYS A 136 2.59 12.94 -24.01
C LYS A 136 2.24 11.55 -23.48
N MET A 137 3.16 10.92 -22.75
CA MET A 137 2.90 9.63 -22.11
C MET A 137 1.76 9.71 -21.11
N LEU A 138 1.77 10.72 -20.23
CA LEU A 138 0.75 10.88 -19.21
C LEU A 138 -0.63 11.17 -19.82
N LEU A 139 -0.69 12.04 -20.84
CA LEU A 139 -1.92 12.29 -21.59
C LEU A 139 -2.45 11.01 -22.24
N HIS A 140 -1.56 10.19 -22.82
CA HIS A 140 -1.93 8.90 -23.38
C HIS A 140 -2.48 7.94 -22.32
N VAL A 141 -1.85 7.84 -21.14
CA VAL A 141 -2.33 7.01 -20.02
C VAL A 141 -3.73 7.43 -19.57
N PHE A 142 -3.99 8.73 -19.42
CA PHE A 142 -5.32 9.22 -19.06
C PHE A 142 -6.38 8.89 -20.12
N ARG A 143 -6.04 8.99 -21.41
CA ARG A 143 -6.95 8.57 -22.50
C ARG A 143 -7.27 7.10 -22.45
N LEU A 144 -6.26 6.26 -22.21
CA LEU A 144 -6.49 4.82 -22.07
C LEU A 144 -7.42 4.51 -20.89
N LYS A 145 -7.21 5.16 -19.73
CA LYS A 145 -8.13 5.02 -18.57
C LYS A 145 -9.57 5.37 -18.97
N LEU A 146 -9.78 6.55 -19.56
CA LEU A 146 -11.11 7.01 -19.97
C LEU A 146 -11.76 6.10 -21.02
N LYS A 147 -10.98 5.60 -22.00
CA LYS A 147 -11.46 4.68 -23.04
C LYS A 147 -11.96 3.35 -22.46
N GLU A 148 -11.30 2.85 -21.42
CA GLU A 148 -11.68 1.63 -20.71
C GLU A 148 -12.79 1.88 -19.67
N GLY A 149 -13.39 3.08 -19.64
CA GLY A 149 -14.45 3.45 -18.71
C GLY A 149 -13.97 3.69 -17.28
N ILE A 150 -12.66 3.88 -17.09
CA ILE A 150 -12.05 4.05 -15.78
C ILE A 150 -11.97 5.55 -15.44
N PRO A 151 -12.63 6.00 -14.35
CA PRO A 151 -12.67 7.42 -14.02
C PRO A 151 -11.32 7.94 -13.52
N LEU A 152 -10.99 9.18 -13.88
CA LEU A 152 -9.84 9.90 -13.34
C LEU A 152 -10.17 10.46 -11.96
N ILE A 153 -9.18 10.49 -11.06
CA ILE A 153 -9.34 11.17 -9.76
C ILE A 153 -9.40 12.69 -9.95
N PRO A 154 -9.94 13.47 -9.00
CA PRO A 154 -10.14 14.91 -9.19
C PRO A 154 -8.89 15.68 -9.66
N ASP A 155 -7.72 15.38 -9.10
CA ASP A 155 -6.45 15.99 -9.51
C ASP A 155 -5.96 15.50 -10.88
N GLU A 156 -6.23 14.24 -11.25
CA GLU A 156 -5.93 13.72 -12.59
C GLU A 156 -6.81 14.38 -13.65
N VAL A 157 -8.07 14.71 -13.34
CA VAL A 157 -8.95 15.44 -14.26
C VAL A 157 -8.35 16.79 -14.64
N ARG A 158 -7.93 17.59 -13.65
CA ARG A 158 -7.29 18.89 -13.92
C ARG A 158 -6.00 18.74 -14.71
N ARG A 159 -5.17 17.74 -14.39
CA ARG A 159 -3.94 17.46 -15.13
C ARG A 159 -4.23 17.00 -16.56
N TYR A 160 -5.24 16.17 -16.78
CA TYR A 160 -5.65 15.72 -18.10
C TYR A 160 -6.01 16.90 -19.01
N TYR A 161 -6.92 17.76 -18.55
CA TYR A 161 -7.31 18.95 -19.33
C TYR A 161 -6.19 19.99 -19.43
N GLY A 162 -5.33 20.11 -18.41
CA GLY A 162 -4.12 20.95 -18.48
C GLY A 162 -3.13 20.47 -19.55
N LEU A 163 -2.91 19.15 -19.66
CA LEU A 163 -2.08 18.55 -20.70
C LEU A 163 -2.71 18.68 -22.09
N GLN A 164 -4.04 18.54 -22.20
CA GLN A 164 -4.74 18.83 -23.46
C GLN A 164 -4.56 20.29 -23.87
N LEU A 165 -4.71 21.23 -22.93
CA LEU A 165 -4.50 22.65 -23.22
C LEU A 165 -3.07 22.95 -23.69
N LEU A 166 -2.09 22.21 -23.15
CA LEU A 166 -0.68 22.33 -23.54
C LEU A 166 -0.37 21.73 -24.92
N LEU A 167 -0.87 20.53 -25.19
CA LEU A 167 -0.44 19.71 -26.34
C LEU A 167 -1.40 19.76 -27.53
N GLU A 168 -2.69 19.97 -27.28
CA GLU A 168 -3.80 19.87 -28.23
C GLU A 168 -4.91 20.88 -27.86
N PRO A 169 -4.60 22.20 -27.83
CA PRO A 169 -5.50 23.23 -27.30
C PRO A 169 -6.86 23.29 -27.99
N GLU A 170 -6.94 22.90 -29.26
CA GLU A 170 -8.16 22.82 -30.05
C GLU A 170 -9.18 21.80 -29.52
N GLN A 171 -8.74 20.84 -28.71
CA GLN A 171 -9.62 19.82 -28.10
C GLN A 171 -10.28 20.30 -26.79
N VAL A 172 -9.88 21.46 -26.27
CA VAL A 172 -10.39 21.98 -24.99
C VAL A 172 -11.49 23.02 -25.23
N THR A 173 -12.73 22.63 -24.93
CA THR A 173 -13.90 23.52 -25.00
C THR A 173 -13.82 24.64 -23.95
N ASP A 174 -14.51 25.75 -24.19
CA ASP A 174 -14.58 26.86 -23.23
C ASP A 174 -15.28 26.45 -21.92
N GLU A 175 -16.23 25.51 -22.00
CA GLU A 175 -16.86 24.91 -20.83
C GLU A 175 -15.83 24.19 -19.94
N ASN A 176 -14.92 23.40 -20.53
CA ASN A 176 -13.85 22.74 -19.78
C ASN A 176 -12.90 23.76 -19.13
N LYS A 177 -12.60 24.86 -19.82
CA LYS A 177 -11.75 25.93 -19.25
C LYS A 177 -12.39 26.52 -18.00
N VAL A 178 -13.68 26.88 -18.09
CA VAL A 178 -14.40 27.53 -16.98
C VAL A 178 -14.67 26.57 -15.82
N ASN A 179 -15.13 25.35 -16.11
CA ASN A 179 -15.62 24.44 -15.08
C ASN A 179 -14.54 23.58 -14.43
N ILE A 180 -13.40 23.37 -15.11
CA ILE A 180 -12.37 22.41 -14.67
C ILE A 180 -11.04 23.10 -14.40
N LEU A 181 -10.63 24.00 -15.29
CA LEU A 181 -9.28 24.57 -15.26
C LEU A 181 -9.19 25.85 -14.42
N THR A 182 -10.29 26.59 -14.28
CA THR A 182 -10.32 27.85 -13.53
C THR A 182 -11.07 27.75 -12.21
N ASP A 183 -10.59 28.48 -11.21
CA ASP A 183 -11.30 28.70 -9.95
C ASP A 183 -12.50 29.64 -10.18
N PRO A 184 -13.75 29.20 -9.94
CA PRO A 184 -14.94 30.02 -10.12
C PRO A 184 -14.94 31.31 -9.29
N ALA A 185 -14.27 31.33 -8.14
CA ALA A 185 -14.24 32.50 -7.26
C ALA A 185 -13.29 33.60 -7.75
N THR A 186 -12.20 33.23 -8.42
CA THR A 186 -11.15 34.17 -8.84
C THR A 186 -11.07 34.37 -10.36
N GLY A 187 -11.67 33.47 -11.15
CA GLY A 187 -11.59 33.44 -12.61
C GLY A 187 -10.19 33.09 -13.13
N LYS A 188 -9.28 32.63 -12.26
CA LYS A 188 -7.89 32.31 -12.61
C LYS A 188 -7.71 30.79 -12.73
N TYR A 189 -6.73 30.36 -13.52
CA TYR A 189 -6.33 28.96 -13.54
C TYR A 189 -5.91 28.48 -12.16
N TYR A 190 -6.28 27.24 -11.81
CA TYR A 190 -5.78 26.60 -10.60
C TYR A 190 -4.25 26.45 -10.62
N ASP A 191 -3.64 26.47 -9.43
CA ASP A 191 -2.18 26.39 -9.28
C ASP A 191 -1.59 25.11 -9.90
N ASP A 192 -2.29 23.98 -9.81
CA ASP A 192 -1.88 22.69 -10.38
C ASP A 192 -1.94 22.66 -11.92
N VAL A 193 -2.92 23.34 -12.51
CA VAL A 193 -3.00 23.56 -13.96
C VAL A 193 -1.81 24.41 -14.43
N LEU A 194 -1.53 25.52 -13.73
CA LEU A 194 -0.39 26.37 -14.06
C LEU A 194 0.94 25.62 -13.94
N ILE A 195 1.12 24.81 -12.90
CA ILE A 195 2.31 23.98 -12.74
C ILE A 195 2.41 22.98 -13.90
N THR A 196 1.33 22.28 -14.23
CA THR A 196 1.32 21.28 -15.32
C THR A 196 1.72 21.89 -16.67
N ILE A 197 1.19 23.07 -17.00
CA ILE A 197 1.43 23.71 -18.30
C ILE A 197 2.81 24.37 -18.32
N LEU A 198 3.17 25.09 -17.26
CA LEU A 198 4.35 25.98 -17.28
C LEU A 198 5.65 25.28 -16.90
N SER A 199 5.61 24.13 -16.21
CA SER A 199 6.82 23.41 -15.80
C SER A 199 7.73 23.07 -16.99
N SER A 200 7.16 22.68 -18.14
CA SER A 200 7.93 22.33 -19.34
C SER A 200 8.32 23.55 -20.18
N PHE A 201 7.57 24.66 -20.09
CA PHE A 201 7.88 25.90 -20.81
C PHE A 201 9.03 26.70 -20.18
N VAL A 202 9.07 26.77 -18.85
CA VAL A 202 9.98 27.68 -18.13
C VAL A 202 11.45 27.24 -18.21
N GLU A 203 11.73 25.97 -18.53
CA GLU A 203 13.09 25.50 -18.78
C GLU A 203 13.74 26.20 -19.98
N ALA A 204 12.94 26.62 -20.96
CA ALA A 204 13.38 27.35 -22.15
C ALA A 204 13.13 28.87 -22.07
N ASP A 205 12.56 29.37 -20.98
CA ASP A 205 12.09 30.75 -20.85
C ASP A 205 13.10 31.67 -20.14
N ARG A 206 13.04 32.97 -20.44
CA ARG A 206 13.94 33.99 -19.90
C ARG A 206 13.69 34.23 -18.41
N GLU A 207 14.75 34.60 -17.69
CA GLU A 207 14.61 35.07 -16.31
C GLU A 207 13.69 36.30 -16.24
N GLY A 208 12.72 36.27 -15.33
CA GLY A 208 11.78 37.38 -15.09
C GLY A 208 10.53 37.40 -15.98
N SER A 209 10.26 36.38 -16.80
CA SER A 209 9.05 36.34 -17.61
C SER A 209 7.76 36.28 -16.77
N PRO A 210 6.61 36.75 -17.30
CA PRO A 210 5.31 36.59 -16.64
C PRO A 210 4.94 35.12 -16.37
N PHE A 211 5.36 34.20 -17.24
CA PHE A 211 5.13 32.76 -17.06
C PHE A 211 5.94 32.18 -15.89
N ARG A 212 7.21 32.57 -15.78
CA ARG A 212 8.06 32.19 -14.65
C ARG A 212 7.53 32.75 -13.34
N TYR A 213 7.01 33.98 -13.34
CA TYR A 213 6.36 34.57 -12.19
C TYR A 213 5.07 33.81 -11.79
N ALA A 214 4.23 33.47 -12.76
CA ALA A 214 3.02 32.68 -12.53
C ALA A 214 3.34 31.29 -11.96
N LEU A 215 4.33 30.59 -12.53
CA LEU A 215 4.79 29.29 -12.02
C LEU A 215 5.34 29.40 -10.60
N ASN A 216 6.18 30.40 -10.32
CA ASN A 216 6.73 30.61 -8.98
C ASN A 216 5.64 30.91 -7.94
N ASN A 217 4.62 31.66 -8.30
CA ASN A 217 3.48 31.91 -7.43
C ASN A 217 2.69 30.63 -7.16
N ALA A 218 2.39 29.83 -8.19
CA ALA A 218 1.70 28.55 -8.03
C ALA A 218 2.51 27.57 -7.16
N LEU A 219 3.83 27.48 -7.37
CA LEU A 219 4.73 26.68 -6.53
C LEU A 219 4.78 27.18 -5.08
N SER A 220 4.75 28.50 -4.87
CA SER A 220 4.71 29.12 -3.54
C SER A 220 3.40 28.79 -2.80
N ASN A 221 2.27 28.87 -3.49
CA ASN A 221 0.96 28.49 -2.93
C ASN A 221 0.90 26.98 -2.60
N ARG A 222 1.39 26.13 -3.51
CA ARG A 222 1.55 24.69 -3.28
C ARG A 222 2.40 24.44 -2.04
N ARG A 223 3.55 25.11 -1.90
CA ARG A 223 4.43 25.00 -0.74
C ARG A 223 3.69 25.37 0.55
N LYS A 224 3.01 26.52 0.60
CA LYS A 224 2.26 26.97 1.79
C LYS A 224 1.25 25.92 2.25
N THR A 225 0.42 25.44 1.31
CA THR A 225 -0.64 24.46 1.59
C THR A 225 -0.05 23.14 2.08
N ARG A 226 0.97 22.63 1.39
CA ARG A 226 1.59 21.33 1.70
C ARG A 226 2.42 21.34 2.99
N VAL A 227 3.14 22.42 3.26
CA VAL A 227 3.86 22.59 4.54
C VAL A 227 2.88 22.67 5.71
N ALA A 228 1.70 23.28 5.54
CA ALA A 228 0.68 23.28 6.56
C ALA A 228 0.18 21.87 6.90
N TYR A 229 -0.01 20.99 5.90
CA TYR A 229 -0.33 19.58 6.14
C TYR A 229 0.79 18.86 6.91
N ILE A 230 2.04 19.02 6.49
CA ILE A 230 3.20 18.42 7.17
C ILE A 230 3.25 18.84 8.64
N CYS A 231 3.17 20.14 8.92
CA CYS A 231 3.23 20.66 10.29
C CYS A 231 2.10 20.11 11.16
N ARG A 232 0.88 20.04 10.62
CA ARG A 232 -0.28 19.46 11.30
C ARG A 232 -0.08 17.98 11.66
N HIS A 233 0.55 17.21 10.77
CA HIS A 233 0.83 15.79 10.96
C HIS A 233 2.01 15.51 11.89
N LEU A 234 3.05 16.35 11.87
CA LEU A 234 4.13 16.29 12.87
C LEU A 234 3.70 16.83 14.24
N GLY A 235 2.65 17.65 14.29
CA GLY A 235 2.21 18.32 15.51
C GLY A 235 3.12 19.47 15.91
N ILE A 236 3.68 20.18 14.93
CA ILE A 236 4.61 21.31 15.14
C ILE A 236 4.05 22.60 14.55
N ALA A 237 4.56 23.74 15.04
CA ALA A 237 4.24 25.04 14.46
C ALA A 237 5.00 25.28 13.14
N LEU A 238 4.40 26.04 12.20
CA LEU A 238 5.00 26.37 10.90
C LEU A 238 6.43 26.90 11.02
N LYS A 239 6.70 27.77 12.00
CA LYS A 239 8.03 28.36 12.24
C LYS A 239 9.12 27.35 12.61
N HIS A 240 8.74 26.13 13.04
CA HIS A 240 9.69 25.09 13.42
C HIS A 240 10.06 24.18 12.26
N ILE A 241 9.35 24.22 11.12
CA ILE A 241 9.68 23.36 9.99
C ILE A 241 11.08 23.66 9.44
N ASP A 242 11.53 24.91 9.47
CA ASP A 242 12.85 25.31 8.98
C ASP A 242 14.00 24.81 9.87
N LYS A 243 13.72 24.36 11.11
CA LYS A 243 14.74 23.72 11.96
C LYS A 243 15.24 22.41 11.37
N LEU A 244 14.36 21.65 10.69
CA LEU A 244 14.73 20.43 9.95
C LEU A 244 15.88 20.69 8.98
N ARG A 245 15.96 21.88 8.38
CA ARG A 245 17.02 22.24 7.44
C ARG A 245 18.41 22.20 8.09
N ILE A 246 18.48 22.51 9.38
CA ILE A 246 19.73 22.58 10.16
C ILE A 246 20.00 21.23 10.83
N GLU A 247 18.98 20.65 11.47
CA GLU A 247 19.11 19.44 12.30
C GLU A 247 19.18 18.15 11.47
N ASN A 248 18.51 18.11 10.31
CA ASN A 248 18.49 16.95 9.43
C ASN A 248 18.28 17.37 7.96
N ILE A 249 19.34 17.90 7.34
CA ILE A 249 19.30 18.42 5.97
C ILE A 249 18.79 17.40 4.95
N GLY A 250 19.12 16.11 5.13
CA GLY A 250 18.67 15.05 4.24
C GLY A 250 17.16 14.83 4.31
N ALA A 251 16.59 14.77 5.52
CA ALA A 251 15.14 14.68 5.71
C ALA A 251 14.41 15.94 5.20
N TRP A 252 15.00 17.12 5.39
CA TRP A 252 14.48 18.37 4.84
C TRP A 252 14.44 18.37 3.31
N GLN A 253 15.52 17.97 2.65
CA GLN A 253 15.59 17.88 1.18
C GLN A 253 14.56 16.89 0.64
N GLU A 254 14.41 15.72 1.28
CA GLU A 254 13.42 14.72 0.92
C GLU A 254 11.99 15.27 1.07
N LEU A 255 11.67 15.95 2.18
CA LEU A 255 10.37 16.59 2.40
C LEU A 255 10.08 17.70 1.39
N MET A 256 11.04 18.58 1.13
CA MET A 256 10.85 19.65 0.14
C MET A 256 10.67 19.09 -1.27
N THR A 257 11.38 18.02 -1.61
CA THR A 257 11.17 17.30 -2.86
C THR A 257 9.73 16.81 -2.98
N LEU A 258 9.19 16.19 -1.92
CA LEU A 258 7.79 15.78 -1.87
C LEU A 258 6.82 16.97 -1.96
N VAL A 259 7.09 18.07 -1.24
CA VAL A 259 6.26 19.29 -1.28
C VAL A 259 6.11 19.82 -2.69
N TYR A 260 7.18 19.86 -3.49
CA TYR A 260 7.08 20.41 -4.85
C TYR A 260 6.66 19.37 -5.89
N ARG A 261 7.20 18.15 -5.83
CA ARG A 261 7.11 17.15 -6.91
C ARG A 261 6.06 16.07 -6.70
N PHE A 262 5.51 15.89 -5.50
CA PHE A 262 4.46 14.90 -5.30
C PHE A 262 3.24 15.28 -6.14
N GLU A 263 2.72 14.32 -6.89
CA GLU A 263 1.45 14.44 -7.59
C GLU A 263 0.51 13.36 -7.05
N PRO A 264 -0.77 13.68 -6.79
CA PRO A 264 -1.77 12.68 -6.49
C PRO A 264 -1.78 11.60 -7.57
N GLU A 265 -1.87 10.34 -7.14
CA GLU A 265 -1.82 9.20 -8.02
C GLU A 265 -2.80 8.11 -7.59
N THR A 266 -3.27 7.37 -8.57
CA THR A 266 -3.96 6.11 -8.38
C THR A 266 -2.97 5.03 -7.94
N LEU A 267 -3.35 4.26 -6.92
CA LEU A 267 -2.57 3.15 -6.37
C LEU A 267 -2.91 1.80 -7.01
N THR A 268 -4.05 1.74 -7.68
CA THR A 268 -4.59 0.51 -8.30
C THR A 268 -4.29 0.46 -9.80
N CYS A 269 -4.03 -0.74 -10.30
CA CYS A 269 -3.59 -1.00 -11.67
C CYS A 269 -4.75 -1.47 -12.58
N TRP A 270 -4.42 -1.99 -13.76
CA TRP A 270 -5.36 -2.56 -14.72
C TRP A 270 -6.32 -3.59 -14.11
N GLY A 271 -7.57 -3.55 -14.57
CA GLY A 271 -8.64 -4.46 -14.14
C GLY A 271 -9.40 -4.02 -12.89
N TRP A 272 -9.10 -2.84 -12.33
CA TRP A 272 -9.92 -2.21 -11.29
C TRP A 272 -10.97 -1.29 -11.92
N THR A 273 -12.19 -1.38 -11.41
CA THR A 273 -13.34 -0.53 -11.82
C THR A 273 -13.49 0.71 -10.93
N HIS A 274 -13.06 0.61 -9.67
CA HIS A 274 -13.03 1.71 -8.71
C HIS A 274 -11.60 1.91 -8.24
N HIS A 275 -11.08 3.12 -8.44
CA HIS A 275 -9.70 3.40 -8.15
C HIS A 275 -9.48 3.78 -6.70
N VAL A 276 -8.55 3.07 -6.05
CA VAL A 276 -7.98 3.54 -4.80
C VAL A 276 -6.85 4.51 -5.11
N TYR A 277 -6.83 5.67 -4.46
CA TYR A 277 -5.86 6.72 -4.69
C TYR A 277 -5.45 7.41 -3.39
N TRP A 278 -4.38 8.20 -3.46
CA TRP A 278 -4.03 9.12 -2.38
C TRP A 278 -3.78 10.53 -2.93
N ASP A 279 -4.03 11.52 -2.10
CA ASP A 279 -3.57 12.87 -2.32
C ASP A 279 -2.39 13.18 -1.39
N PHE A 280 -1.85 14.40 -1.51
CA PHE A 280 -0.70 14.80 -0.71
C PHE A 280 -0.97 14.72 0.79
N GLU A 281 -2.16 15.08 1.25
CA GLU A 281 -2.49 15.05 2.68
C GLU A 281 -2.48 13.62 3.20
N ARG A 282 -3.12 12.68 2.51
CA ARG A 282 -3.16 11.27 2.92
C ARG A 282 -1.82 10.58 2.78
N PHE A 283 -1.09 10.87 1.71
CA PHE A 283 0.30 10.43 1.56
C PHE A 283 1.12 10.89 2.77
N ILE A 284 1.20 12.20 3.04
CA ILE A 284 1.98 12.72 4.17
C ILE A 284 1.49 12.19 5.52
N HIS A 285 0.19 11.98 5.71
CA HIS A 285 -0.35 11.36 6.90
C HIS A 285 0.25 9.96 7.15
N ILE A 286 0.26 9.10 6.13
CA ILE A 286 0.80 7.74 6.19
C ILE A 286 2.32 7.79 6.37
N TYR A 287 3.01 8.61 5.58
CA TYR A 287 4.47 8.63 5.57
C TYR A 287 5.07 9.23 6.85
N LEU A 288 4.56 10.35 7.35
CA LEU A 288 5.14 11.00 8.54
C LEU A 288 4.85 10.23 9.83
N ARG A 289 3.71 9.54 9.92
CA ARG A 289 3.32 8.80 11.12
C ARG A 289 4.13 7.51 11.29
N HIS A 290 4.56 6.91 10.18
CA HIS A 290 5.16 5.58 10.17
C HIS A 290 6.62 5.57 9.68
N TYR A 291 7.20 6.72 9.32
CA TYR A 291 8.61 6.82 8.98
C TYR A 291 9.37 7.72 9.96
N LYS A 292 10.10 7.08 10.87
CA LYS A 292 10.78 7.73 12.01
C LYS A 292 11.80 8.80 11.60
N LYS A 293 12.33 8.75 10.37
CA LYS A 293 13.36 9.68 9.85
C LYS A 293 12.91 11.15 9.87
N PHE A 294 11.60 11.42 9.83
CA PHE A 294 11.06 12.79 9.81
C PHE A 294 10.65 13.33 11.18
N LEU A 295 10.83 12.56 12.26
CA LEU A 295 10.52 13.01 13.60
C LEU A 295 11.63 13.92 14.12
N ILE A 296 11.27 15.16 14.47
CA ILE A 296 12.10 16.08 15.25
C ILE A 296 11.72 16.01 16.73
N ASN A 297 12.60 16.49 17.62
CA ASN A 297 12.42 16.41 19.07
C ASN A 297 11.10 17.03 19.56
N GLU A 298 10.56 18.03 18.85
CA GLU A 298 9.27 18.67 19.14
C GLU A 298 8.04 17.95 18.55
N SER A 299 8.23 16.81 17.87
CA SER A 299 7.14 16.05 17.27
C SER A 299 6.36 15.30 18.35
N SER A 300 5.12 15.73 18.60
CA SER A 300 4.24 15.10 19.59
C SER A 300 3.53 13.83 19.08
N LYS A 301 3.65 13.50 17.79
CA LYS A 301 2.84 12.46 17.11
C LYS A 301 3.61 11.24 16.61
N GLY A 302 4.88 11.11 16.99
CA GLY A 302 5.77 10.02 16.55
C GLY A 302 5.57 8.67 17.26
N GLN A 303 4.34 8.21 17.43
CA GLN A 303 4.01 7.03 18.25
C GLN A 303 3.33 5.88 17.47
N GLY A 304 3.54 5.78 16.16
CA GLY A 304 3.04 4.65 15.36
C GLY A 304 4.09 3.56 15.17
N THR A 305 3.64 2.31 14.97
CA THR A 305 4.47 1.23 14.43
C THR A 305 5.11 1.70 13.11
N GLY A 306 6.43 1.71 13.06
CA GLY A 306 7.15 2.19 11.88
C GLY A 306 7.07 1.20 10.74
N PHE A 307 7.05 1.68 9.50
CA PHE A 307 7.33 0.81 8.36
C PHE A 307 8.77 0.31 8.46
N LEU A 308 8.93 -1.00 8.28
CA LEU A 308 10.24 -1.62 8.09
C LEU A 308 10.69 -1.56 6.62
N TYR A 309 10.23 -0.58 5.86
CA TYR A 309 10.50 -0.47 4.43
C TYR A 309 10.84 0.95 4.03
N THR A 310 11.62 1.10 2.97
CA THR A 310 11.93 2.40 2.37
C THR A 310 10.70 3.06 1.77
N ILE A 311 10.74 4.39 1.62
CA ILE A 311 9.66 5.18 1.00
C ILE A 311 9.18 4.63 -0.35
N LYS A 312 10.13 4.20 -1.19
CA LYS A 312 9.89 3.57 -2.49
C LYS A 312 9.11 2.25 -2.37
N ASN A 313 9.38 1.48 -1.33
CA ASN A 313 8.77 0.17 -1.11
C ASN A 313 7.41 0.27 -0.41
N ILE A 314 7.15 1.31 0.39
CA ILE A 314 5.83 1.51 1.04
C ILE A 314 4.70 1.55 0.00
N ARG A 315 4.86 2.32 -1.09
CA ARG A 315 3.90 2.34 -2.21
C ARG A 315 3.67 0.95 -2.79
N ARG A 316 4.73 0.16 -2.99
CA ARG A 316 4.62 -1.20 -3.53
C ARG A 316 3.87 -2.13 -2.59
N ILE A 317 4.09 -2.02 -1.28
CA ILE A 317 3.38 -2.83 -0.28
C ILE A 317 1.90 -2.48 -0.27
N ILE A 318 1.55 -1.19 -0.33
CA ILE A 318 0.16 -0.76 -0.46
C ILE A 318 -0.48 -1.43 -1.66
N ASN A 319 0.17 -1.42 -2.82
CA ASN A 319 -0.37 -2.05 -4.02
C ASN A 319 -0.55 -3.57 -3.86
N ILE A 320 0.42 -4.26 -3.25
CA ILE A 320 0.31 -5.71 -2.95
C ILE A 320 -0.91 -5.98 -2.06
N VAL A 321 -1.08 -5.21 -0.98
CA VAL A 321 -2.22 -5.38 -0.06
C VAL A 321 -3.54 -5.04 -0.75
N LEU A 322 -3.58 -4.00 -1.59
CA LEU A 322 -4.76 -3.64 -2.36
C LEU A 322 -5.15 -4.75 -3.34
N ASP A 323 -4.21 -5.25 -4.13
CA ASP A 323 -4.46 -6.30 -5.13
C ASP A 323 -4.92 -7.61 -4.46
N ALA A 324 -4.33 -7.99 -3.33
CA ALA A 324 -4.75 -9.16 -2.56
C ALA A 324 -6.19 -9.04 -2.01
N ASN A 325 -6.67 -7.82 -1.80
CA ASN A 325 -8.02 -7.54 -1.29
C ASN A 325 -8.97 -6.98 -2.36
N LYS A 326 -8.58 -7.04 -3.64
CA LYS A 326 -9.26 -6.36 -4.75
C LYS A 326 -10.76 -6.64 -4.79
N VAL A 327 -11.16 -7.91 -4.80
CA VAL A 327 -12.57 -8.31 -4.93
C VAL A 327 -13.42 -7.68 -3.82
N ALA A 328 -12.97 -7.81 -2.56
CA ALA A 328 -13.69 -7.27 -1.42
C ALA A 328 -13.74 -5.73 -1.43
N ILE A 329 -12.65 -5.06 -1.84
CA ILE A 329 -12.62 -3.60 -1.98
C ILE A 329 -13.60 -3.15 -3.06
N GLU A 330 -13.55 -3.75 -4.25
CA GLU A 330 -14.42 -3.37 -5.36
C GLU A 330 -15.90 -3.57 -5.04
N GLU A 331 -16.27 -4.68 -4.39
CA GLU A 331 -17.66 -4.92 -3.95
C GLU A 331 -18.16 -3.83 -3.00
N ARG A 332 -17.32 -3.40 -2.05
CA ARG A 332 -17.71 -2.35 -1.09
C ARG A 332 -17.80 -0.98 -1.75
N LEU A 333 -16.82 -0.61 -2.56
CA LEU A 333 -16.81 0.69 -3.24
C LEU A 333 -17.96 0.81 -4.25
N LYS A 334 -18.28 -0.26 -5.00
CA LYS A 334 -19.47 -0.32 -5.87
C LYS A 334 -20.77 -0.09 -5.11
N ALA A 335 -20.84 -0.53 -3.86
CA ALA A 335 -21.98 -0.31 -2.98
C ALA A 335 -21.97 1.08 -2.30
N GLY A 336 -21.05 1.98 -2.67
CA GLY A 336 -20.88 3.30 -2.06
C GLY A 336 -20.43 3.24 -0.60
N LYS A 337 -19.73 2.16 -0.20
CA LYS A 337 -19.26 1.95 1.17
C LYS A 337 -17.74 1.93 1.21
N GLY A 338 -17.18 2.52 2.28
CA GLY A 338 -15.76 2.39 2.56
C GLY A 338 -15.35 0.95 2.87
N PHE A 339 -14.04 0.73 2.82
CA PHE A 339 -13.40 -0.55 3.13
C PHE A 339 -12.43 -0.38 4.30
N HIS A 340 -12.41 -1.34 5.22
CA HIS A 340 -11.58 -1.27 6.42
C HIS A 340 -11.11 -2.65 6.87
N LEU A 341 -9.80 -2.79 7.09
CA LEU A 341 -9.17 -3.94 7.75
C LEU A 341 -8.32 -3.43 8.91
N GLN A 342 -8.49 -4.03 10.08
CA GLN A 342 -7.76 -3.69 11.30
C GLN A 342 -7.82 -4.86 12.29
N ASN A 343 -6.90 -4.89 13.25
CA ASN A 343 -6.78 -5.93 14.27
C ASN A 343 -6.68 -7.28 13.56
N ASP A 344 -7.43 -8.29 14.03
CA ASP A 344 -7.43 -9.65 13.48
C ASP A 344 -7.83 -9.77 12.00
N LYS A 345 -8.35 -8.70 11.40
CA LYS A 345 -8.63 -8.64 9.96
C LYS A 345 -7.48 -8.05 9.14
N GLY A 346 -6.37 -7.69 9.76
CA GLY A 346 -5.21 -7.12 9.11
C GLY A 346 -4.67 -8.05 8.02
N HIS A 347 -4.26 -7.48 6.89
CA HIS A 347 -3.70 -8.28 5.81
C HIS A 347 -2.25 -8.64 6.13
N TYR A 348 -1.93 -9.92 6.20
CA TYR A 348 -0.58 -10.40 6.45
C TYR A 348 0.29 -10.28 5.19
N PHE A 349 1.44 -9.63 5.30
CA PHE A 349 2.47 -9.64 4.27
C PHE A 349 3.86 -9.54 4.89
N ASN A 350 4.72 -10.51 4.57
CA ASN A 350 6.16 -10.51 4.90
C ASN A 350 6.47 -10.16 6.38
N GLY A 351 5.79 -10.80 7.33
CA GLY A 351 6.03 -10.60 8.76
C GLY A 351 5.25 -9.46 9.40
N ASN A 352 4.41 -8.74 8.68
CA ASN A 352 3.61 -7.65 9.23
C ASN A 352 2.14 -7.80 8.85
N TYR A 353 1.25 -7.47 9.78
CA TYR A 353 -0.17 -7.31 9.49
C TYR A 353 -0.45 -5.85 9.18
N TYR A 354 -1.06 -5.57 8.04
CA TYR A 354 -1.37 -4.22 7.59
C TYR A 354 -2.83 -3.87 7.85
N SER A 355 -3.03 -2.73 8.51
CA SER A 355 -4.34 -2.07 8.59
C SER A 355 -4.53 -1.18 7.38
N ILE A 356 -5.74 -1.17 6.84
CA ILE A 356 -6.12 -0.33 5.70
C ILE A 356 -7.50 0.26 5.93
N LYS A 357 -7.66 1.56 5.60
CA LYS A 357 -8.95 2.24 5.55
C LYS A 357 -9.08 3.03 4.26
N ILE A 358 -10.15 2.78 3.51
CA ILE A 358 -10.48 3.44 2.24
C ILE A 358 -11.88 4.04 2.38
N ASP A 359 -12.03 5.31 2.02
CA ASP A 359 -13.32 5.99 2.00
C ASP A 359 -14.17 5.55 0.78
N PRO A 360 -15.49 5.79 0.78
CA PRO A 360 -16.38 5.36 -0.30
C PRO A 360 -16.00 5.85 -1.71
N ASP A 361 -15.27 6.97 -1.80
CA ASP A 361 -14.78 7.57 -3.04
C ASP A 361 -13.48 6.93 -3.54
N GLY A 362 -12.90 5.97 -2.80
CA GLY A 362 -11.63 5.35 -3.11
C GLY A 362 -10.41 6.05 -2.51
N ARG A 363 -10.59 7.12 -1.72
CA ARG A 363 -9.45 7.79 -1.06
C ARG A 363 -8.85 6.88 0.02
N LEU A 364 -7.56 6.56 -0.09
CA LEU A 364 -6.82 5.81 0.92
C LEU A 364 -6.60 6.70 2.15
N MET A 365 -7.28 6.38 3.24
CA MET A 365 -7.30 7.22 4.44
C MET A 365 -6.21 6.83 5.42
N GLN A 366 -5.98 5.53 5.60
CA GLN A 366 -5.00 4.98 6.54
C GLN A 366 -4.37 3.74 5.95
N PHE A 367 -3.06 3.61 6.12
CA PHE A 367 -2.31 2.40 5.82
C PHE A 367 -1.12 2.32 6.76
N HIS A 368 -1.02 1.26 7.55
CA HIS A 368 0.09 1.09 8.47
C HIS A 368 0.27 -0.36 8.93
N PRO A 369 1.50 -0.78 9.30
CA PRO A 369 1.68 -2.02 10.03
C PRO A 369 1.02 -1.91 11.40
N GLN A 370 0.45 -3.02 11.86
CA GLN A 370 0.02 -3.21 13.24
C GLN A 370 1.23 -3.55 14.09
N ASP A 371 1.18 -3.20 15.37
CA ASP A 371 2.18 -3.68 16.32
C ASP A 371 2.12 -5.21 16.37
N ASN A 372 3.27 -5.84 16.12
CA ASN A 372 3.44 -7.26 16.39
C ASN A 372 3.44 -7.40 17.92
N ALA A 373 2.34 -7.92 18.49
CA ALA A 373 2.20 -8.14 19.92
C ALA A 373 3.14 -9.24 20.42
#